data_AF-A0A7S1ECV1-F1
#
_entry.id   AF-A0A7S1ECV1-F1
#
_cell.length_a   1.000
_cell.length_b   1.000
_cell.length_c   1.000
_cell.angle_alpha   90.00
_cell.angle_beta   90.00
_cell.angle_gamma   90.00
#
_symmetry.space_group_name_H-M   'P 1'
#
loop_
_entity.id
_entity.type
_entity.pdbx_description
1 polymer ?
#
loop_
_entity_poly.entity_id
_entity_poly.type
_entity_poly.pdbx_seq_one_letter_code
_entity_poly.pdbx_strand_id
1 'polypeptide(L)'
;VSKLLDVCRETIFFERVSDLEACLSALSSDPSVSVAQVRSSMDNYYQGCCKLHTGFRCVRVNLRMSGNEEARRLCVDTHVCELLLVLTRMGRVQTKATVAAYRNWRKCKRALVILSRTVRLFSSLLPRISSWHTPPRVAQGGASS
;
A
#
# COMPACT_ATOMS: atom_id res chain seq x y z
N VAL A 1 -5.36 18.90 -5.73
CA VAL A 1 -4.22 18.19 -5.10
C VAL A 1 -3.93 16.93 -5.90
N SER A 2 -2.73 16.81 -6.49
CA SER A 2 -2.32 15.59 -7.20
C SER A 2 -2.19 14.42 -6.22
N LYS A 3 -2.78 13.27 -6.55
CA LYS A 3 -2.72 12.04 -5.73
C LYS A 3 -1.63 11.07 -6.18
N LEU A 4 -0.93 11.40 -7.28
CA LEU A 4 0.14 10.57 -7.84
C LEU A 4 1.46 11.04 -7.25
N LEU A 5 2.13 10.17 -6.49
CA LEU A 5 3.38 10.46 -5.77
C LEU A 5 4.63 9.94 -6.48
N ASP A 6 4.43 9.23 -7.60
CA ASP A 6 5.47 8.52 -8.34
C ASP A 6 5.45 8.87 -9.83
N VAL A 7 5.16 10.15 -10.17
CA VAL A 7 5.28 10.65 -11.55
C VAL A 7 6.69 10.41 -12.08
N CYS A 8 7.68 10.66 -11.23
CA CYS A 8 9.07 10.27 -11.43
C CYS A 8 9.47 9.30 -10.31
N ARG A 9 10.12 8.19 -10.66
CA ARG A 9 10.63 7.22 -9.71
C ARG A 9 12.07 6.86 -10.06
N GLU A 10 12.95 6.99 -9.09
CA GLU A 10 14.36 6.57 -9.20
C GLU A 10 14.74 5.57 -8.11
N THR A 11 15.78 4.77 -8.37
CA THR A 11 16.29 3.78 -7.42
C THR A 11 17.79 3.94 -7.21
N ILE A 12 18.21 4.04 -5.96
CA ILE A 12 19.62 4.10 -5.57
C ILE A 12 19.96 2.83 -4.79
N PHE A 13 21.03 2.16 -5.22
CA PHE A 13 21.54 0.96 -4.57
C PHE A 13 22.70 1.29 -3.64
N PHE A 14 22.68 0.70 -2.45
CA PHE A 14 23.70 0.86 -1.42
C PHE A 14 24.25 -0.50 -1.00
N GLU A 15 25.56 -0.59 -0.80
CA GLU A 15 26.16 -1.82 -0.26
C GLU A 15 25.95 -1.93 1.26
N ARG A 16 26.00 -0.81 1.97
CA ARG A 16 25.91 -0.74 3.44
C ARG A 16 24.70 0.07 3.90
N VAL A 17 24.15 -0.31 5.06
CA VAL A 17 23.05 0.43 5.71
C VAL A 17 23.48 1.85 6.08
N SER A 18 24.73 2.01 6.55
CA SER A 18 25.29 3.33 6.90
C SER A 18 25.26 4.32 5.74
N ASP A 19 25.48 3.86 4.50
CA ASP A 19 25.48 4.72 3.32
C ASP A 19 24.05 5.17 2.96
N LEU A 20 23.07 4.30 3.18
CA LEU A 20 21.65 4.62 3.04
C LEU A 20 21.21 5.64 4.10
N GLU A 21 21.61 5.46 5.36
CA GLU A 21 21.33 6.39 6.45
C GLU A 21 21.98 7.76 6.22
N ALA A 22 23.21 7.78 5.71
CA ALA A 22 23.89 9.01 5.31
C ALA A 22 23.14 9.72 4.18
N CYS A 23 22.64 8.98 3.17
CA CYS A 23 21.81 9.54 2.10
C CYS A 23 20.51 10.15 2.64
N LEU A 24 19.81 9.47 3.55
CA LEU A 24 18.60 10.02 4.18
C LEU A 24 18.89 11.28 4.97
N SER A 25 20.02 11.32 5.67
CA SER A 25 20.46 12.48 6.45
C SER A 25 20.79 13.67 5.53
N ALA A 26 21.47 13.40 4.41
CA ALA A 26 21.78 14.40 3.39
C ALA A 26 20.50 14.97 2.76
N LEU A 27 19.55 14.11 2.37
CA LEU A 27 18.26 14.53 1.82
C LEU A 27 17.44 15.38 2.80
N SER A 28 17.52 15.08 4.09
CA SER A 28 16.81 15.82 5.13
C SER A 28 17.45 17.16 5.46
N SER A 29 18.74 17.32 5.16
CA SER A 29 19.51 18.54 5.42
C SER A 29 19.60 19.47 4.21
N ASP A 30 19.23 18.97 3.02
CA ASP A 30 19.29 19.73 1.78
C ASP A 30 18.09 20.70 1.68
N PRO A 31 18.31 22.02 1.68
CA PRO A 31 17.23 23.02 1.62
C PRO A 31 16.48 23.01 0.28
N SER A 32 17.07 22.46 -0.78
CA SER A 32 16.43 22.30 -2.08
C SER A 32 15.45 21.11 -2.10
N VAL A 33 15.49 20.23 -1.11
CA VAL A 33 14.67 19.02 -1.03
C VAL A 33 13.62 19.16 0.07
N SER A 34 12.36 18.91 -0.27
CA SER A 34 11.28 18.79 0.70
C SER A 34 10.81 17.34 0.77
N VAL A 35 11.09 16.68 1.90
CA VAL A 35 10.65 15.30 2.14
C VAL A 35 9.19 15.29 2.60
N ALA A 36 8.31 14.72 1.78
CA ALA A 36 6.88 14.62 2.08
C ALA A 36 6.56 13.38 2.92
N GLN A 37 7.25 12.26 2.67
CA GLN A 37 7.01 11.01 3.40
C GLN A 37 8.19 10.04 3.27
N VAL A 38 8.50 9.34 4.36
CA VAL A 38 9.42 8.19 4.37
C VAL A 38 8.65 6.93 4.78
N ARG A 39 8.85 5.82 4.06
CA ARG A 39 8.28 4.51 4.39
C ARG A 39 9.34 3.43 4.27
N SER A 40 9.62 2.74 5.36
CA SER A 40 10.49 1.56 5.34
C SER A 40 9.67 0.29 5.14
N SER A 41 10.14 -0.58 4.25
CA SER A 41 9.67 -1.97 4.17
C SER A 41 10.68 -2.96 4.75
N MET A 42 11.79 -2.48 5.32
CA MET A 42 12.87 -3.30 5.89
C MET A 42 12.50 -3.93 7.24
N ASP A 43 11.46 -3.42 7.89
CA ASP A 43 11.06 -3.87 9.21
C ASP A 43 10.37 -5.26 9.16
N ASN A 44 10.79 -6.15 10.05
CA ASN A 44 10.37 -7.54 10.10
C ASN A 44 9.06 -7.75 10.86
N TYR A 45 8.54 -6.74 11.56
CA TYR A 45 7.29 -6.86 12.32
C TYR A 45 6.05 -7.15 11.44
N TYR A 46 6.11 -6.81 10.14
CA TYR A 46 5.07 -7.10 9.14
C TYR A 46 5.13 -8.53 8.54
N GLN A 47 5.91 -9.44 9.13
CA GLN A 47 5.98 -10.83 8.66
C GLN A 47 4.71 -11.66 8.98
N GLY A 48 3.87 -11.22 9.92
CA GLY A 48 2.74 -12.01 10.43
C GLY A 48 1.58 -12.24 9.45
N CYS A 49 1.28 -11.31 8.55
CA CYS A 49 0.06 -11.42 7.70
C CYS A 49 0.31 -11.76 6.24
N CYS A 50 1.57 -11.79 5.76
CA CYS A 50 1.86 -11.97 4.34
C CYS A 50 3.24 -12.59 4.11
N LYS A 51 3.32 -13.93 4.11
CA LYS A 51 4.40 -14.72 3.45
C LYS A 51 4.56 -14.45 1.93
N LEU A 52 3.87 -13.43 1.41
CA LEU A 52 3.73 -13.07 -0.01
C LEU A 52 4.45 -11.76 -0.38
N HIS A 53 5.12 -11.09 0.58
CA HIS A 53 6.03 -10.02 0.21
C HIS A 53 7.20 -10.64 -0.56
N THR A 54 7.40 -10.17 -1.78
CA THR A 54 8.31 -10.70 -2.80
C THR A 54 9.80 -10.56 -2.46
N GLY A 55 10.17 -10.54 -1.19
CA GLY A 55 11.56 -10.37 -0.72
C GLY A 55 12.17 -9.00 -0.99
N PHE A 56 11.57 -8.17 -1.85
CA PHE A 56 12.05 -6.82 -2.12
C PHE A 56 11.82 -5.93 -0.90
N ARG A 57 12.90 -5.31 -0.44
CA ARG A 57 12.97 -4.48 0.77
C ARG A 57 13.69 -3.20 0.39
N CYS A 58 13.06 -2.08 0.71
CA CYS A 58 13.57 -0.74 0.43
C CYS A 58 13.04 0.27 1.43
N VAL A 59 13.70 1.42 1.50
CA VAL A 59 13.16 2.66 2.07
C VAL A 59 12.65 3.49 0.90
N ARG A 60 11.38 3.90 0.95
CA ARG A 60 10.80 4.81 -0.05
C ARG A 60 10.73 6.20 0.52
N VAL A 61 11.18 7.16 -0.25
CA VAL A 61 11.16 8.58 0.09
C VAL A 61 10.35 9.29 -0.98
N ASN A 62 9.23 9.89 -0.60
CA ASN A 62 8.50 10.82 -1.44
C ASN A 62 9.04 12.21 -1.18
N LEU A 63 9.59 12.85 -2.19
CA LEU A 63 10.23 14.15 -2.08
C LEU A 63 9.80 15.09 -3.20
N ARG A 64 9.90 16.38 -2.95
CA ARG A 64 9.73 17.45 -3.94
C ARG A 64 11.04 18.21 -4.02
N MET A 65 11.51 18.45 -5.23
CA MET A 65 12.68 19.30 -5.47
C MET A 65 12.23 20.75 -5.68
N SER A 66 12.93 21.67 -5.06
CA SER A 66 12.70 23.11 -5.15
C SER A 66 14.00 23.80 -5.57
N GLY A 67 13.89 25.00 -6.12
CA GLY A 67 15.07 25.76 -6.56
C GLY A 67 15.63 25.39 -7.94
N ASN A 68 15.00 24.48 -8.69
CA ASN A 68 15.33 24.21 -10.09
C ASN A 68 14.49 25.11 -11.01
N GLU A 69 15.12 26.10 -11.66
CA GLU A 69 14.44 27.03 -12.56
C GLU A 69 13.83 26.34 -13.79
N GLU A 70 14.48 25.32 -14.33
CA GLU A 70 13.99 24.59 -15.49
C GLU A 70 12.73 23.78 -15.13
N ALA A 71 12.74 23.12 -13.98
CA ALA A 71 11.55 22.43 -13.46
C ALA A 71 10.37 23.41 -13.24
N ARG A 72 10.67 24.64 -12.82
CA ARG A 72 9.66 25.70 -12.66
C ARG A 72 9.12 26.19 -14.00
N ARG A 73 9.99 26.41 -15.00
CA ARG A 73 9.58 26.80 -16.37
C ARG A 73 8.65 25.77 -17.01
N LEU A 74 8.91 24.49 -16.73
CA LEU A 74 8.09 23.38 -17.19
C LEU A 74 6.87 23.10 -16.31
N CYS A 75 6.66 23.87 -15.24
CA CYS A 75 5.58 23.69 -14.25
C CYS A 75 5.57 22.30 -13.57
N VAL A 76 6.74 21.66 -13.44
CA VAL A 76 6.90 20.33 -12.81
C VAL A 76 7.55 20.38 -11.43
N ASP A 77 7.96 21.56 -10.95
CA ASP A 77 8.60 21.76 -9.64
C ASP A 77 7.66 21.49 -8.44
N THR A 78 6.36 21.39 -8.68
CA THR A 78 5.37 21.01 -7.65
C THR A 78 5.14 19.51 -7.55
N HIS A 79 5.68 18.71 -8.47
CA HIS A 79 5.48 17.26 -8.47
C HIS A 79 6.29 16.57 -7.37
N VAL A 80 5.68 15.52 -6.83
CA VAL A 80 6.33 14.62 -5.89
C VAL A 80 6.96 13.48 -6.68
N CYS A 81 8.23 13.22 -6.40
CA CYS A 81 9.02 12.11 -6.92
C CYS A 81 9.14 11.03 -5.85
N GLU A 82 9.24 9.78 -6.28
CA GLU A 82 9.54 8.65 -5.39
C GLU A 82 10.99 8.20 -5.58
N LEU A 83 11.76 8.19 -4.50
CA LEU A 83 13.10 7.64 -4.45
C LEU A 83 13.10 6.33 -3.67
N LEU A 84 13.59 5.26 -4.29
CA LEU A 84 13.74 3.94 -3.67
C LEU A 84 15.19 3.75 -3.24
N LEU A 85 15.45 3.66 -1.94
CA LEU A 85 16.75 3.33 -1.39
C LEU A 85 16.80 1.84 -1.08
N VAL A 86 17.71 1.12 -1.73
CA VAL A 86 17.74 -0.34 -1.75
C VAL A 86 19.13 -0.83 -1.38
N LEU A 87 19.23 -1.78 -0.45
CA LEU A 87 20.50 -2.47 -0.24
C LEU A 87 20.75 -3.43 -1.40
N THR A 88 21.93 -3.43 -2.02
CA THR A 88 22.27 -4.28 -3.17
C THR A 88 21.94 -5.75 -2.90
N ARG A 89 22.27 -6.26 -1.71
CA ARG A 89 21.94 -7.63 -1.27
C ARG A 89 20.44 -7.94 -1.30
N MET A 90 19.58 -6.94 -1.06
CA MET A 90 18.12 -7.06 -1.07
C MET A 90 17.54 -6.79 -2.47
N GLY A 91 18.18 -5.94 -3.27
CA GLY A 91 17.80 -5.62 -4.65
C GLY A 91 17.96 -6.81 -5.61
N ARG A 92 18.98 -7.63 -5.40
CA ARG A 92 19.27 -8.85 -6.19
C ARG A 92 18.14 -9.90 -6.15
N VAL A 93 17.19 -9.78 -5.22
CA VAL A 93 16.03 -10.69 -5.09
C VAL A 93 14.97 -10.45 -6.18
N GLN A 94 15.06 -9.37 -6.98
CA GLN A 94 14.15 -9.09 -8.10
C GLN A 94 14.38 -10.00 -9.32
N THR A 95 14.18 -11.32 -9.16
CA THR A 95 14.14 -12.26 -10.29
C THR A 95 12.84 -12.10 -11.09
N LYS A 96 12.79 -12.59 -12.34
CA LYS A 96 11.55 -12.65 -13.13
C LYS A 96 10.42 -13.37 -12.37
N ALA A 97 10.75 -14.40 -11.58
CA ALA A 97 9.79 -15.12 -10.75
C ALA A 97 9.23 -14.24 -9.62
N THR A 98 10.09 -13.43 -9.00
CA THR A 98 9.72 -12.45 -7.96
C THR A 98 8.74 -11.40 -8.49
N VAL A 99 8.99 -10.90 -9.72
CA VAL A 99 8.09 -9.96 -10.39
C VAL A 99 6.74 -10.60 -10.73
N ALA A 100 6.73 -11.85 -11.20
CA ALA A 100 5.50 -12.59 -11.50
C ALA A 100 4.67 -12.86 -10.22
N ALA A 101 5.33 -13.26 -9.13
CA ALA A 101 4.68 -13.44 -7.83
C ALA A 101 4.05 -12.13 -7.32
N TYR A 102 4.74 -10.99 -7.48
CA TYR A 102 4.19 -9.68 -7.12
C TYR A 102 2.94 -9.34 -7.94
N ARG A 103 2.98 -9.57 -9.26
CA ARG A 103 1.85 -9.34 -10.15
C ARG A 103 0.64 -10.17 -9.75
N ASN A 104 0.84 -11.45 -9.43
CA ASN A 104 -0.22 -12.35 -8.98
C ASN A 104 -0.77 -11.92 -7.61
N TRP A 105 0.09 -11.61 -6.64
CA TRP A 105 -0.35 -11.05 -5.35
C TRP A 105 -1.16 -9.77 -5.52
N ARG A 106 -0.76 -8.85 -6.40
CA ARG A 106 -1.47 -7.58 -6.63
C ARG A 106 -2.87 -7.82 -7.20
N LYS A 107 -3.04 -8.83 -8.05
CA LYS A 107 -4.35 -9.29 -8.55
C LYS A 107 -5.21 -9.81 -7.39
N CYS A 108 -4.68 -10.73 -6.58
CA CYS A 108 -5.39 -11.31 -5.43
C CYS A 108 -5.77 -10.25 -4.40
N LYS A 109 -4.86 -9.34 -4.04
CA LYS A 109 -5.13 -8.26 -3.08
C LYS A 109 -6.20 -7.28 -3.59
N ARG A 110 -6.20 -6.94 -4.88
CA ARG A 110 -7.27 -6.13 -5.49
C ARG A 110 -8.61 -6.84 -5.36
N ALA A 111 -8.67 -8.14 -5.65
CA ALA A 111 -9.89 -8.94 -5.48
C ALA A 111 -10.34 -8.97 -4.01
N LEU A 112 -9.41 -9.14 -3.05
CA LEU A 112 -9.71 -9.16 -1.61
C LEU A 112 -10.25 -7.82 -1.09
N VAL A 113 -9.73 -6.69 -1.59
CA VAL A 113 -10.24 -5.34 -1.27
C VAL A 113 -11.64 -5.13 -1.85
N ILE A 114 -11.90 -5.62 -3.06
CA ILE A 114 -13.24 -5.56 -3.67
C ILE A 114 -14.22 -6.42 -2.87
N LEU A 115 -13.88 -7.68 -2.62
CA LEU A 115 -14.71 -8.62 -1.86
C LEU A 115 -15.00 -8.12 -0.44
N SER A 116 -14.00 -7.58 0.25
CA SER A 116 -14.20 -7.00 1.60
C SER A 116 -15.06 -5.74 1.62
N ARG A 117 -15.12 -4.98 0.52
CA ARG A 117 -16.07 -3.87 0.35
C ARG A 117 -17.48 -4.38 0.03
N THR A 118 -17.60 -5.41 -0.82
CA THR A 118 -18.89 -6.03 -1.17
C THR A 118 -19.52 -6.72 0.04
N VAL A 119 -18.74 -7.42 0.86
CA VAL A 119 -19.21 -8.05 2.11
C VAL A 119 -19.67 -6.99 3.12
N ARG A 120 -18.96 -5.86 3.23
CA ARG A 120 -19.42 -4.73 4.08
C ARG A 120 -20.73 -4.13 3.57
N LEU A 121 -20.86 -3.91 2.26
CA LEU A 121 -22.10 -3.43 1.63
C LEU A 121 -23.27 -4.40 1.84
N PHE A 122 -23.05 -5.72 1.69
CA PHE A 122 -24.05 -6.75 1.96
C PHE A 122 -24.44 -6.80 3.44
N SER A 123 -23.47 -6.71 4.36
CA SER A 123 -23.76 -6.69 5.80
C SER A 123 -24.57 -5.45 6.22
N SER A 124 -24.40 -4.31 5.54
CA SER A 124 -25.22 -3.11 5.76
C SER A 124 -26.59 -3.14 5.08
N LEU A 125 -26.81 -4.03 4.10
CA LEU A 125 -28.08 -4.21 3.38
C LEU A 125 -28.97 -5.32 3.99
N LEU A 126 -28.43 -6.13 4.89
CA LEU A 126 -29.13 -7.26 5.53
C LEU A 126 -30.09 -6.95 6.71
N PRO A 127 -30.29 -5.73 7.26
CA PRO A 127 -31.26 -5.55 8.34
C PRO A 127 -32.73 -5.43 7.87
N ARG A 128 -33.10 -5.89 6.66
CA ARG A 128 -34.47 -5.76 6.13
C ARG A 128 -35.19 -7.06 5.71
N ILE A 129 -34.64 -8.23 6.01
CA ILE A 129 -35.29 -9.52 5.68
C ILE A 129 -35.56 -10.33 6.96
N SER A 130 -36.23 -9.73 7.95
CA SER A 130 -36.73 -10.45 9.13
C SER A 130 -38.23 -10.26 9.41
N SER A 131 -39.00 -9.68 8.49
CA SER A 131 -40.44 -9.42 8.69
C SER A 131 -41.39 -10.38 7.95
N TRP A 132 -40.88 -11.46 7.37
CA TRP A 132 -41.72 -12.42 6.65
C TRP A 132 -41.46 -13.84 7.17
N HIS A 133 -41.94 -14.14 8.36
CA HIS A 133 -42.36 -15.48 8.80
C HIS A 133 -42.92 -15.39 10.23
N THR A 134 -44.15 -14.87 10.36
CA THR A 134 -45.03 -15.29 11.46
C THR A 134 -45.75 -16.57 11.00
N PRO A 135 -45.47 -17.74 11.58
CA PRO A 135 -46.26 -18.94 11.31
C PRO A 135 -47.68 -18.78 11.90
N PRO A 136 -48.72 -19.29 11.23
CA PRO A 136 -50.09 -19.19 11.74
C PRO A 136 -50.28 -20.03 13.01
N ARG A 137 -50.99 -19.46 14.00
CA ARG A 137 -51.36 -20.11 15.26
C ARG A 137 -52.27 -21.30 14.98
N VAL A 138 -51.84 -22.50 15.34
CA VAL A 138 -52.73 -23.68 15.42
C VAL A 138 -53.56 -23.56 16.70
N ALA A 139 -54.88 -23.53 16.52
CA ALA A 139 -55.86 -23.47 17.60
C ALA A 139 -55.82 -24.73 18.46
N GLN A 140 -55.74 -24.54 19.78
CA GLN A 140 -55.91 -25.60 20.76
C GLN A 140 -57.38 -26.03 20.79
N GLY A 141 -57.66 -27.27 20.39
CA GLY A 141 -58.91 -27.97 20.68
C GLY A 141 -58.65 -29.03 21.75
N GLY A 142 -59.06 -28.75 22.98
CA GLY A 142 -59.18 -29.75 24.04
C GLY A 142 -60.61 -30.25 24.15
N ALA A 143 -60.78 -31.55 24.44
CA ALA A 143 -61.93 -32.21 25.06
C ALA A 143 -61.60 -33.73 25.08
N SER A 144 -61.11 -34.28 26.18
CA SER A 144 -61.86 -34.89 27.31
C SER A 144 -62.31 -36.34 27.06
N SER A 145 -61.83 -37.20 27.97
CA SER A 145 -62.30 -38.53 28.41
C SER A 145 -62.05 -39.75 27.51
#